data_AF-A0A5J4S3J1-F1
#
_entry.id   AF-A0A5J4S3J1-F1
#
_cell.length_a   1.000
_cell.length_b   1.000
_cell.length_c   1.000
_cell.angle_alpha   90.00
_cell.angle_beta   90.00
_cell.angle_gamma   90.00
#
_symmetry.space_group_name_H-M   'P 1'
#
loop_
_entity.id
_entity.type
_entity.pdbx_description
1 polymer ?
#
loop_
_entity_poly.entity_id
_entity_poly.type
_entity_poly.pdbx_seq_one_letter_code
_entity_poly.pdbx_strand_id
1 'polypeptide(L)' 'MTTDGKIRTRVWERGSGITQACGTGACATAVAAAVNGKAGRKTDIVMDGGTLTIAWDEQSGHVFLTGNTVKVFDGFIIA' A
#
# COMPACT_ATOMS: atom_id res chain seq x y z
N MET A 1 -2.59 -13.70 6.23
CA MET A 1 -1.57 -12.97 7.00
C MET A 1 -0.32 -13.79 7.03
N THR A 2 0.83 -13.15 6.96
CA THR A 2 2.11 -13.81 7.21
C THR A 2 2.26 -14.05 8.73
N THR A 3 3.15 -14.95 9.12
CA THR A 3 3.37 -15.35 10.52
C THR A 3 3.82 -14.18 11.41
N ASP A 4 4.36 -13.11 10.82
CA ASP A 4 4.81 -11.89 11.48
C ASP A 4 3.75 -10.76 11.51
N GLY A 5 2.48 -11.06 11.18
CA GLY A 5 1.38 -10.09 11.28
C GLY A 5 1.25 -9.13 10.10
N LYS A 6 2.01 -9.34 9.01
CA LYS A 6 1.89 -8.54 7.78
C LYS A 6 0.80 -9.06 6.85
N ILE A 7 0.35 -8.20 5.94
CA ILE A 7 -0.61 -8.56 4.91
C ILE A 7 0.10 -8.62 3.56
N ARG A 8 0.12 -9.80 2.95
CA ARG A 8 0.53 -9.98 1.55
C ARG A 8 -0.64 -9.63 0.63
N THR A 9 -0.40 -8.80 -0.37
CA THR A 9 -1.41 -8.42 -1.37
C THR A 9 -0.88 -8.54 -2.79
N ARG A 10 -1.80 -8.73 -3.73
CA ARG A 10 -1.61 -8.52 -5.17
C ARG A 10 -2.83 -7.75 -5.67
N VAL A 11 -2.62 -6.79 -6.56
CA VAL A 11 -3.66 -5.86 -7.01
C VAL A 11 -3.88 -5.99 -8.51
N TRP A 12 -5.14 -5.97 -8.90
CA TRP A 12 -5.54 -5.67 -10.27
C TRP A 12 -6.06 -4.25 -10.31
N GLU A 13 -5.26 -3.33 -10.85
CA GLU A 13 -5.63 -1.93 -10.97
C GLU A 13 -6.57 -1.72 -12.17
N ARG A 14 -7.64 -0.95 -11.94
CA ARG A 14 -8.58 -0.56 -12.99
C ARG A 14 -7.85 0.24 -14.07
N GLY A 15 -7.76 -0.31 -15.27
CA GLY A 15 -7.09 0.31 -16.41
C GLY A 15 -5.59 0.02 -16.53
N SER A 16 -4.97 -0.68 -15.55
CA SER A 16 -3.53 -0.97 -15.55
C SER A 16 -3.19 -2.46 -15.39
N GLY A 17 -4.14 -3.30 -14.96
CA GLY A 17 -3.90 -4.73 -14.77
C GLY A 17 -3.10 -5.03 -13.50
N ILE A 18 -2.28 -6.09 -13.52
CA ILE A 18 -1.42 -6.45 -12.37
C ILE A 18 -0.22 -5.50 -12.33
N THR A 19 -0.15 -4.65 -11.32
CA THR A 19 0.99 -3.76 -11.05
C THR A 19 1.89 -4.34 -9.96
N GLN A 20 3.14 -3.88 -9.89
CA GLN A 20 4.10 -4.31 -8.86
C GLN A 20 3.69 -3.82 -7.45
N ALA A 21 3.10 -2.62 -7.37
CA ALA A 21 2.62 -2.02 -6.14
C ALA A 21 1.53 -0.99 -6.44
N CYS A 22 0.59 -0.82 -5.49
CA CYS A 22 -0.46 0.20 -5.54
C CYS A 22 -0.61 0.85 -4.17
N GLY A 23 -0.25 2.13 -4.04
CA GLY A 23 -0.28 2.85 -2.76
C GLY A 23 -1.70 2.99 -2.19
N THR A 24 -2.65 3.44 -3.01
CA THR A 24 -4.06 3.59 -2.60
C THR A 24 -4.70 2.23 -2.27
N GLY A 25 -4.39 1.18 -3.04
CA GLY A 25 -4.82 -0.19 -2.75
C GLY A 25 -4.26 -0.73 -1.42
N ALA A 26 -3.01 -0.41 -1.09
CA ALA A 26 -2.42 -0.76 0.20
C ALA A 26 -3.14 -0.05 1.37
N CYS A 27 -3.41 1.26 1.25
CA CYS A 27 -4.20 2.01 2.24
C CYS A 27 -5.58 1.38 2.46
N ALA A 28 -6.31 1.12 1.38
CA ALA A 28 -7.63 0.52 1.44
C ALA A 28 -7.60 -0.87 2.09
N THR A 29 -6.58 -1.68 1.79
CA THR A 29 -6.42 -3.02 2.39
C THR A 29 -6.19 -2.94 3.90
N ALA A 30 -5.30 -2.05 4.35
CA ALA A 30 -5.00 -1.89 5.77
C ALA A 30 -6.25 -1.44 6.56
N VAL A 31 -6.99 -0.45 6.04
CA VAL A 31 -8.25 0.02 6.65
C VAL A 31 -9.29 -1.09 6.67
N ALA A 32 -9.49 -1.79 5.55
CA ALA A 32 -10.43 -2.91 5.47
C ALA A 32 -10.07 -4.02 6.47
N ALA A 33 -8.78 -4.36 6.61
CA ALA A 33 -8.34 -5.35 7.57
C ALA A 33 -8.59 -4.90 9.02
N ALA A 34 -8.34 -3.63 9.35
CA ALA A 34 -8.60 -3.06 10.67
C ALA A 34 -10.10 -3.05 11.01
N VAL A 35 -10.95 -2.58 10.09
CA VAL A 35 -12.42 -2.56 10.27
C VAL A 35 -12.98 -3.97 10.50
N ASN A 36 -12.38 -4.98 9.86
CA ASN A 36 -12.80 -6.38 10.01
C ASN A 36 -12.11 -7.12 11.17
N GLY A 37 -11.37 -6.42 12.05
CA GLY A 37 -10.67 -7.02 13.18
C GLY A 37 -9.59 -8.04 12.78
N LYS A 38 -9.14 -7.99 11.52
CA LYS A 38 -8.12 -8.90 11.00
C LYS A 38 -6.73 -8.39 11.32
N ALA A 39 -6.50 -7.08 11.27
CA ALA A 39 -5.22 -6.43 11.56
C ALA A 39 -5.38 -5.22 12.49
N GLY A 40 -4.28 -4.70 13.02
CA GLY A 40 -4.27 -3.42 13.73
C GLY A 40 -4.32 -2.22 12.77
N ARG A 41 -4.55 -1.03 13.32
CA ARG A 41 -4.54 0.25 12.58
C ARG A 41 -3.17 0.62 12.00
N LYS A 42 -2.08 0.01 12.47
CA LYS A 42 -0.75 0.09 11.87
C LYS A 42 -0.36 -1.28 11.34
N THR A 43 -0.17 -1.39 10.03
CA THR A 43 0.07 -2.67 9.36
C THR A 43 1.00 -2.50 8.17
N ASP A 44 1.92 -3.44 7.98
CA ASP A 44 2.74 -3.54 6.78
C ASP A 44 2.00 -4.31 5.68
N ILE A 45 1.95 -3.70 4.48
CA ILE A 45 1.41 -4.28 3.27
C ILE A 45 2.56 -4.67 2.36
N VAL A 46 2.71 -5.98 2.14
CA VAL A 46 3.76 -6.55 1.30
C VAL A 46 3.19 -6.77 -0.12
N MET A 47 3.84 -6.18 -1.11
CA MET A 47 3.51 -6.29 -2.54
C MET A 47 4.70 -6.84 -3.34
N ASP A 48 4.53 -7.07 -4.65
CA ASP A 48 5.58 -7.63 -5.51
C ASP A 48 6.76 -6.63 -5.65
N GLY A 49 6.46 -5.33 -5.69
CA GLY A 49 7.42 -4.24 -5.81
C GLY A 49 7.99 -3.69 -4.51
N GLY A 50 7.61 -4.24 -3.34
CA GLY A 50 8.11 -3.79 -2.05
C GLY A 50 7.06 -3.76 -0.94
N THR A 51 7.45 -3.21 0.22
CA THR A 51 6.58 -3.11 1.40
C THR A 51 6.23 -1.65 1.67
N LEU A 52 4.96 -1.40 2.02
CA LEU A 52 4.48 -0.12 2.52
C LEU A 52 4.00 -0.28 3.96
N THR A 53 4.35 0.66 4.83
CA THR A 53 3.77 0.75 6.17
C THR A 53 2.59 1.70 6.13
N ILE A 54 1.40 1.21 6.51
CA ILE A 54 0.18 2.01 6.59
C ILE A 54 -0.19 2.25 8.06
N ALA A 55 -0.51 3.49 8.40
CA ALA A 55 -1.04 3.87 9.71
C ALA A 55 -2.37 4.62 9.55
N TRP A 56 -3.45 4.03 10.03
CA TRP A 56 -4.76 4.66 10.09
C TRP A 56 -4.98 5.29 11.46
N ASP A 57 -4.74 6.60 11.53
CA ASP A 57 -4.79 7.36 12.77
C ASP A 57 -6.22 7.45 13.32
N GLU A 58 -6.35 7.28 14.63
CA GLU A 58 -7.65 7.27 15.31
C GLU A 58 -8.15 8.66 15.64
N GLN A 59 -7.25 9.61 15.90
CA GLN A 59 -7.62 10.97 16.30
C GLN A 59 -8.08 11.80 15.11
N SER A 60 -7.35 11.75 14.00
CA SER A 60 -7.64 12.52 12.78
C SER A 60 -8.48 11.75 11.75
N GLY A 61 -8.52 10.42 11.84
CA GLY A 61 -9.12 9.57 10.81
C GLY A 61 -8.30 9.46 9.51
N HIS A 62 -7.16 10.13 9.42
CA HIS A 62 -6.29 10.08 8.23
C HIS A 62 -5.54 8.75 8.09
N VAL A 63 -5.26 8.39 6.84
CA VAL A 63 -4.45 7.22 6.50
C VAL A 63 -3.09 7.70 5.99
N PHE A 64 -2.05 7.41 6.75
CA PHE A 64 -0.66 7.71 6.38
C PHE A 64 -0.02 6.49 5.73
N LEU A 65 0.74 6.73 4.67
CA LEU A 65 1.50 5.73 3.92
C LEU A 65 2.98 6.10 3.95
N THR A 66 3.84 5.15 4.29
CA THR A 66 5.30 5.30 4.23
C THR A 66 5.90 4.20 3.37
N GLY A 67 6.81 4.58 2.47
CA GLY A 67 7.50 3.67 1.57
C GLY A 67 8.66 4.35 0.83
N ASN A 68 9.47 3.55 0.16
CA ASN A 68 10.63 4.03 -0.59
C ASN A 68 10.21 4.68 -1.91
N THR A 69 11.02 5.64 -2.39
CA THR A 69 10.90 6.23 -3.72
C THR A 69 12.29 6.39 -4.32
N VAL A 70 12.40 6.27 -5.65
CA VAL A 70 13.66 6.38 -6.39
C VAL A 70 13.42 7.13 -7.70
N LYS A 71 14.22 8.16 -7.97
CA LYS A 71 14.25 8.82 -9.27
C LYS A 71 15.00 7.94 -10.26
N VAL A 72 14.37 7.62 -11.40
CA VAL A 72 14.97 6.74 -12.41
C VAL A 72 15.76 7.54 -13.46
N PHE A 73 15.15 8.55 -14.07
CA PHE A 73 15.78 9.36 -15.12
C PHE A 73 15.10 10.74 -15.26
N ASP A 74 15.71 11.63 -16.04
CA ASP A 74 15.10 12.85 -16.59
C ASP A 74 15.02 12.72 -18.13
N GLY A 75 13.99 13.30 -18.75
CA GLY A 75 13.81 13.20 -20.21
C GLY A 75 12.97 14.33 -20.81
N PHE A 76 12.96 14.40 -22.14
CA PHE A 76 12.16 15.35 -22.93
C PHE A 76 11.40 14.60 -24.04
N ILE A 77 10.16 15.01 -24.33
CA ILE A 77 9.31 14.48 -25.41
C ILE A 77 9.02 15.63 -26.39
N ILE A 78 9.08 15.32 -27.69
CA ILE A 78 8.72 16.24 -28.78
C ILE A 78 7.44 15.71 -29.42
N ALA A 79 6.52 16.62 -29.76
CA ALA A 79 5.25 16.31 -30.42
C ALA A 79 5.43 15.94 -31.89
#